data_AF-A0A7K2PBS8-F1
#
_entry.id   AF-A0A7K2PBS8-F1
#
_cell.length_a   1.000
_cell.length_b   1.000
_cell.length_c   1.000
_cell.angle_alpha   90.00
_cell.angle_beta   90.00
_cell.angle_gamma   90.00
#
_symmetry.space_group_name_H-M   'P 1'
#
loop_
_entity.id
_entity.type
_entity.pdbx_description
1 polymer ?
#
loop_
_entity_poly.entity_id
_entity_poly.type
_entity_poly.pdbx_seq_one_letter_code
_entity_poly.pdbx_strand_id
1 'polypeptide(L)'
;APAIDVPGTVLSVPAVGVLTYGLIEGGARGWTSPVILGSFATAVILLAAFVAVEARRDAPMLPLRLLRQRLFTVSNTAMVVVGFALMGSSFFFSQFFVYVQGSSVLRAGLQTLPMSVAMVIVSPYAGRLAARYGFRVVVTAGLALAALGLLALGTVHADTGYGNVWWRLGLAGAGFALAMSPLTGAAIQAVSPQEGGLASGISSTTRQIGAVLGVAVLGAVVRTRQSGGASFETGLNSAFLVAGTVTAATAVFTGLWLTRSRPAKDSTPAAPSTGADPATSPKQASTHSR
;
A
#
# COMPACT_ATOMS: atom_id res chain seq x y z
N ALA A 1 13.65 23.97 6.12
CA ALA A 1 12.53 23.02 5.96
C ALA A 1 11.52 23.66 5.02
N PRO A 2 10.90 22.92 4.08
CA PRO A 2 9.81 23.48 3.29
C PRO A 2 8.68 23.92 4.23
N ALA A 3 8.01 25.02 3.89
CA ALA A 3 6.90 25.53 4.68
C ALA A 3 5.76 24.49 4.74
N ILE A 4 5.12 24.36 5.90
CA ILE A 4 3.96 23.47 6.07
C ILE A 4 2.83 24.00 5.21
N ASP A 5 2.28 23.16 4.33
CA ASP A 5 1.06 23.50 3.60
C ASP A 5 -0.16 23.29 4.52
N VAL A 6 -0.44 24.34 5.29
CA VAL A 6 -1.54 24.37 6.25
C VAL A 6 -2.91 24.15 5.57
N PRO A 7 -3.24 24.78 4.43
CA PRO A 7 -4.51 24.52 3.74
C PRO A 7 -4.71 23.06 3.32
N GLY A 8 -3.70 22.44 2.70
CA GLY A 8 -3.77 21.03 2.32
C GLY A 8 -3.94 20.12 3.54
N THR A 9 -3.26 20.42 4.64
CA THR A 9 -3.41 19.67 5.90
C THR A 9 -4.81 19.82 6.51
N VAL A 10 -5.33 21.05 6.58
CA VAL A 10 -6.65 21.36 7.14
C VAL A 10 -7.78 20.76 6.31
N LEU A 11 -7.59 20.54 5.01
CA LEU A 11 -8.59 19.87 4.17
C LEU A 11 -8.45 18.34 4.22
N SER A 12 -7.23 17.81 4.12
CA SER A 12 -6.98 16.36 4.02
C SER A 12 -7.30 15.59 5.30
N VAL A 13 -6.93 16.14 6.48
CA VAL A 13 -7.16 15.48 7.78
C VAL A 13 -8.66 15.24 8.05
N PRO A 14 -9.54 16.26 8.02
CA PRO A 14 -10.97 16.03 8.22
C PRO A 14 -11.59 15.26 7.05
N ALA A 15 -11.10 15.39 5.81
CA ALA A 15 -11.58 14.58 4.70
C ALA A 15 -11.44 13.08 4.98
N VAL A 16 -10.23 12.65 5.37
CA VAL A 16 -9.95 11.25 5.71
C VAL A 16 -10.70 10.85 6.99
N GLY A 17 -10.77 11.74 7.98
CA GLY A 17 -11.49 11.48 9.24
C GLY A 17 -12.97 11.23 9.04
N VAL A 18 -13.67 12.10 8.29
CA VAL A 18 -15.10 11.97 8.02
C VAL A 18 -15.39 10.79 7.08
N LEU A 19 -14.53 10.53 6.09
CA LEU A 19 -14.64 9.33 5.25
C LEU A 19 -14.53 8.05 6.08
N THR A 20 -13.55 8.01 6.99
CA THR A 20 -13.31 6.89 7.90
C THR A 20 -14.50 6.68 8.83
N TYR A 21 -15.03 7.77 9.39
CA TYR A 21 -16.24 7.73 10.21
C TYR A 21 -17.43 7.12 9.46
N GLY A 22 -17.72 7.60 8.25
CA GLY A 22 -18.82 7.07 7.43
C GLY A 22 -18.67 5.60 7.10
N LEU A 23 -17.43 5.15 6.81
CA LEU A 23 -17.10 3.76 6.53
C LEU A 23 -17.28 2.84 7.75
N ILE A 24 -16.89 3.29 8.94
CA ILE A 24 -17.00 2.50 10.18
C ILE A 24 -18.45 2.46 10.68
N GLU A 25 -19.08 3.63 10.81
CA GLU A 25 -20.41 3.77 11.38
C GLU A 25 -21.54 3.39 10.42
N GLY A 26 -21.29 3.38 9.10
CA GLY A 26 -22.27 2.99 8.08
C GLY A 26 -22.84 1.60 8.32
N GLY A 27 -22.05 0.73 8.95
CA GLY A 27 -22.48 -0.58 9.40
C GLY A 27 -23.50 -0.61 10.52
N ALA A 28 -23.30 0.22 11.54
CA ALA A 28 -24.14 0.25 12.74
C ALA A 28 -25.37 1.14 12.54
N ARG A 29 -25.20 2.25 11.82
CA ARG A 29 -26.24 3.28 11.60
C ARG A 29 -27.02 3.09 10.30
N GLY A 30 -26.59 2.16 9.45
CA GLY A 30 -27.17 1.92 8.13
C GLY A 30 -26.56 2.83 7.05
N TRP A 31 -26.24 2.23 5.90
CA TRP A 31 -25.59 2.91 4.78
C TRP A 31 -26.43 4.03 4.14
N THR A 32 -27.76 3.97 4.29
CA THR A 32 -28.71 4.95 3.77
C THR A 32 -29.07 6.04 4.79
N SER A 33 -28.50 6.00 6.00
CA SER A 33 -28.74 7.01 7.01
C SER A 33 -28.30 8.40 6.53
N PRO A 34 -29.08 9.46 6.75
CA PRO A 34 -28.70 10.83 6.37
C PRO A 34 -27.33 11.25 6.94
N VAL A 35 -26.97 10.77 8.13
CA VAL A 35 -25.67 11.04 8.76
C VAL A 35 -24.53 10.41 7.96
N ILE A 36 -24.71 9.17 7.51
CA ILE A 36 -23.69 8.43 6.76
C ILE A 36 -23.54 8.99 5.35
N LEU A 37 -24.65 9.23 4.65
CA LEU A 37 -24.65 9.89 3.36
C LEU A 37 -24.05 11.30 3.44
N GLY A 38 -24.39 12.06 4.49
CA GLY A 38 -23.81 13.37 4.77
C GLY A 38 -22.31 13.32 5.02
N SER A 39 -21.82 12.28 5.72
CA SER A 39 -20.39 12.07 5.94
C SER A 39 -19.65 11.77 4.61
N PHE A 40 -20.21 10.93 3.74
CA PHE A 40 -19.61 10.66 2.42
C PHE A 40 -19.63 11.90 1.53
N ALA A 41 -20.73 12.65 1.50
CA ALA A 41 -20.80 13.91 0.75
C ALA A 41 -19.77 14.92 1.26
N THR A 42 -19.64 15.07 2.58
CA THR A 42 -18.65 15.96 3.21
C THR A 42 -17.22 15.54 2.88
N ALA A 43 -16.92 14.23 2.95
CA ALA A 43 -15.63 13.70 2.56
C ALA A 43 -15.29 13.99 1.09
N VAL A 44 -16.25 13.78 0.17
CA VAL A 44 -16.07 14.09 -1.26
C VAL A 44 -15.81 15.58 -1.46
N ILE A 45 -16.57 16.46 -0.80
CA ILE A 45 -16.38 17.90 -0.89
C ILE A 45 -14.99 18.31 -0.37
N LEU A 46 -14.57 17.80 0.79
CA LEU A 46 -13.26 18.13 1.36
C LEU A 46 -12.10 17.58 0.51
N LEU A 47 -12.22 16.38 -0.05
CA LEU A 47 -11.23 15.82 -0.98
C LEU A 47 -11.16 16.61 -2.29
N ALA A 48 -12.31 17.01 -2.85
CA ALA A 48 -12.35 17.84 -4.05
C ALA A 48 -11.74 19.22 -3.80
N ALA A 49 -12.05 19.83 -2.65
CA ALA A 49 -11.45 21.08 -2.22
C ALA A 49 -9.93 20.93 -2.02
N PHE A 50 -9.48 19.85 -1.38
CA PHE A 50 -8.06 19.53 -1.24
C PHE A 50 -7.38 19.49 -2.60
N VAL A 51 -7.88 18.70 -3.55
CA VAL A 51 -7.31 18.59 -4.90
C VAL A 51 -7.32 19.93 -5.62
N ALA A 52 -8.38 20.74 -5.50
CA ALA A 52 -8.49 22.03 -6.15
C ALA A 52 -7.51 23.07 -5.58
N VAL A 53 -7.30 23.07 -4.26
CA VAL A 53 -6.28 23.89 -3.60
C VAL A 53 -4.90 23.45 -4.06
N GLU A 54 -4.65 22.14 -4.03
CA GLU A 54 -3.36 21.56 -4.35
C GLU A 54 -2.92 21.79 -5.79
N ALA A 55 -3.88 21.76 -6.73
CA ALA A 55 -3.64 22.04 -8.13
C ALA A 55 -3.20 23.50 -8.40
N ARG A 56 -3.43 24.42 -7.46
CA ARG A 56 -3.16 25.86 -7.60
C ARG A 56 -1.95 26.33 -6.81
N ARG A 57 -1.31 25.47 -6.02
CA ARG A 57 -0.21 25.85 -5.11
C ARG A 57 1.15 25.57 -5.76
N ASP A 58 2.11 26.45 -5.49
CA ASP A 58 3.48 26.33 -6.00
C ASP A 58 4.29 25.23 -5.28
N ALA A 59 3.96 24.94 -4.02
CA ALA A 59 4.59 23.91 -3.21
C ALA A 59 3.53 22.96 -2.58
N PRO A 60 2.88 22.10 -3.38
CA PRO A 60 1.85 21.18 -2.90
C PRO A 60 2.44 20.02 -2.08
N MET A 61 1.73 19.60 -1.02
CA MET A 61 1.85 18.31 -0.34
C MET A 61 1.69 17.09 -1.26
N LEU A 62 0.83 17.16 -2.28
CA LEU A 62 0.61 16.09 -3.25
C LEU A 62 0.77 16.66 -4.67
N PRO A 63 2.01 16.66 -5.20
CA PRO A 63 2.26 17.10 -6.56
C PRO A 63 1.54 16.15 -7.52
N LEU A 64 0.45 16.61 -8.14
CA LEU A 64 -0.40 15.80 -9.04
C LEU A 64 0.37 15.21 -10.23
N ARG A 65 1.53 15.80 -10.58
CA ARG A 65 2.48 15.24 -11.55
C ARG A 65 2.97 13.83 -11.16
N LEU A 66 3.04 13.50 -9.87
CA LEU A 66 3.44 12.17 -9.40
C LEU A 66 2.38 11.12 -9.74
N LEU A 67 1.09 11.48 -9.70
CA LEU A 67 -0.01 10.61 -10.14
C LEU A 67 -0.03 10.39 -11.66
N ARG A 68 0.71 11.19 -12.44
CA ARG A 68 0.95 10.91 -13.86
C ARG A 68 2.09 9.92 -14.08
N GLN A 69 2.98 9.76 -13.09
CA GLN A 69 4.04 8.76 -13.18
C GLN A 69 3.46 7.37 -12.94
N ARG A 70 3.66 6.51 -13.92
CA ARG A 70 3.10 5.16 -13.92
C ARG A 70 3.59 4.32 -12.73
N LEU A 71 4.89 4.34 -12.44
CA LEU A 71 5.47 3.56 -11.34
C LEU A 71 4.93 4.01 -9.98
N PHE A 72 4.79 5.32 -9.77
CA PHE A 72 4.23 5.89 -8.55
C PHE A 72 2.76 5.51 -8.37
N THR A 73 1.96 5.64 -9.43
CA THR A 73 0.52 5.36 -9.40
C THR A 73 0.23 3.88 -9.17
N VAL A 74 0.92 3.00 -9.90
CA VAL A 74 0.78 1.54 -9.74
C VAL A 74 1.21 1.12 -8.33
N SER A 75 2.34 1.65 -7.85
CA SER A 75 2.84 1.30 -6.50
C SER A 75 1.87 1.74 -5.41
N ASN A 76 1.34 2.96 -5.49
CA ASN A 76 0.37 3.46 -4.52
C ASN A 76 -0.97 2.71 -4.60
N THR A 77 -1.46 2.40 -5.81
CA THR A 77 -2.69 1.61 -5.98
C THR A 77 -2.56 0.23 -5.34
N ALA A 78 -1.43 -0.46 -5.57
CA ALA A 78 -1.15 -1.73 -4.91
C ALA A 78 -1.01 -1.56 -3.39
N MET A 79 -0.47 -0.44 -2.90
CA MET A 79 -0.37 -0.13 -1.48
C MET A 79 -1.74 0.07 -0.81
N VAL A 80 -2.73 0.64 -1.50
CA VAL A 80 -4.14 0.66 -1.03
C VAL A 80 -4.61 -0.78 -0.78
N VAL A 81 -4.40 -1.67 -1.75
CA VAL A 81 -4.87 -3.04 -1.67
C VAL A 81 -4.14 -3.83 -0.59
N VAL A 82 -2.83 -3.61 -0.43
CA VAL A 82 -2.06 -4.16 0.70
C VAL A 82 -2.66 -3.70 2.02
N GLY A 83 -2.92 -2.40 2.18
CA GLY A 83 -3.57 -1.87 3.38
C GLY A 83 -4.94 -2.49 3.64
N PHE A 84 -5.79 -2.53 2.61
CA PHE A 84 -7.13 -3.12 2.62
C PHE A 84 -7.10 -4.56 3.10
N ALA A 85 -6.29 -5.39 2.45
CA ALA A 85 -6.26 -6.81 2.72
C ALA A 85 -5.59 -7.08 4.07
N LEU A 86 -4.45 -6.44 4.36
CA LEU A 86 -3.71 -6.63 5.61
C LEU A 86 -4.53 -6.24 6.84
N MET A 87 -5.05 -5.00 6.89
CA MET A 87 -5.77 -4.54 8.08
C MET A 87 -7.15 -5.20 8.17
N GLY A 88 -7.86 -5.30 7.04
CA GLY A 88 -9.16 -5.95 6.98
C GLY A 88 -9.07 -7.41 7.43
N SER A 89 -8.15 -8.20 6.88
CA SER A 89 -7.97 -9.59 7.31
C SER A 89 -7.55 -9.67 8.77
N SER A 90 -6.58 -8.85 9.21
CA SER A 90 -6.07 -8.84 10.59
C SER A 90 -7.15 -8.64 11.63
N PHE A 91 -8.04 -7.69 11.36
CA PHE A 91 -9.18 -7.42 12.22
C PHE A 91 -10.13 -8.63 12.30
N PHE A 92 -10.53 -9.18 11.15
CA PHE A 92 -11.54 -10.23 11.08
C PHE A 92 -11.05 -11.60 11.56
N PHE A 93 -9.79 -11.96 11.36
CA PHE A 93 -9.30 -13.25 11.87
C PHE A 93 -9.03 -13.20 13.38
N SER A 94 -8.69 -12.02 13.93
CA SER A 94 -8.69 -11.83 15.39
C SER A 94 -10.10 -12.05 15.96
N GLN A 95 -11.13 -11.48 15.31
CA GLN A 95 -12.52 -11.77 15.67
C GLN A 95 -12.89 -13.25 15.50
N PHE A 96 -12.40 -13.92 14.46
CA PHE A 96 -12.63 -15.35 14.27
C PHE A 96 -12.16 -16.18 15.48
N PHE A 97 -10.93 -15.96 15.94
CA PHE A 97 -10.41 -16.70 17.09
C PHE A 97 -11.23 -16.44 18.37
N VAL A 98 -11.64 -15.20 18.61
CA VAL A 98 -12.41 -14.83 19.81
C VAL A 98 -13.86 -15.32 19.73
N TYR A 99 -14.59 -14.93 18.68
CA TYR A 99 -16.04 -15.12 18.60
C TYR A 99 -16.46 -16.45 17.99
N VAL A 100 -15.63 -17.07 17.16
CA VAL A 100 -15.95 -18.37 16.53
C VAL A 100 -15.27 -19.52 17.27
N GLN A 101 -13.97 -19.41 17.56
CA GLN A 101 -13.23 -20.46 18.27
C GLN A 101 -13.25 -20.32 19.80
N GLY A 102 -13.88 -19.28 20.35
CA GLY A 102 -13.97 -19.08 21.80
C GLY A 102 -12.62 -18.87 22.50
N SER A 103 -11.59 -18.45 21.76
CA SER A 103 -10.28 -18.18 22.35
C SER A 103 -10.31 -16.91 23.20
N SER A 104 -9.55 -16.90 24.30
CA SER A 104 -9.32 -15.66 25.04
C SER A 104 -8.64 -14.61 24.14
N VAL A 105 -8.84 -13.32 24.44
CA VAL A 105 -8.25 -12.21 23.65
C VAL A 105 -6.72 -12.34 23.56
N LEU A 106 -6.06 -12.71 24.66
CA LEU A 106 -4.63 -12.95 24.69
C LEU A 106 -4.23 -14.11 23.76
N ARG A 107 -4.95 -15.23 23.81
CA ARG A 107 -4.69 -16.40 22.96
C ARG A 107 -4.93 -16.09 21.48
N ALA A 108 -6.00 -15.37 21.16
CA ALA A 108 -6.28 -14.90 19.81
C ALA A 108 -5.13 -14.03 19.30
N GLY A 109 -4.63 -13.09 20.13
CA GLY A 109 -3.43 -12.31 19.83
C GLY A 109 -2.22 -13.19 19.50
N LEU A 110 -1.92 -14.19 20.34
CA LEU A 110 -0.83 -15.15 20.08
C LEU A 110 -1.03 -15.97 18.80
N GLN A 111 -2.28 -16.36 18.50
CA GLN A 111 -2.61 -17.08 17.27
C GLN A 111 -2.44 -16.23 16.01
N THR A 112 -2.38 -14.91 16.14
CA THR A 112 -2.11 -13.98 15.03
C THR A 112 -0.63 -13.82 14.68
N LEU A 113 0.26 -14.22 15.61
CA LEU A 113 1.71 -14.02 15.47
C LEU A 113 2.34 -14.60 14.20
N PRO A 114 1.95 -15.76 13.66
CA PRO A 114 2.59 -16.30 12.45
C PRO A 114 2.64 -15.32 11.28
N MET A 115 1.59 -14.49 11.14
CA MET A 115 1.55 -13.45 10.12
C MET A 115 2.63 -12.38 10.35
N SER A 116 2.69 -11.82 11.55
CA SER A 116 3.69 -10.81 11.93
C SER A 116 5.11 -11.35 11.88
N VAL A 117 5.33 -12.57 12.38
CA VAL A 117 6.64 -13.24 12.35
C VAL A 117 7.10 -13.45 10.91
N ALA A 118 6.22 -13.94 10.03
CA ALA A 118 6.55 -14.07 8.61
C ALA A 118 6.90 -12.72 7.99
N MET A 119 6.18 -11.65 8.32
CA MET A 119 6.50 -10.31 7.82
C MET A 119 7.87 -9.82 8.27
N VAL A 120 8.20 -9.99 9.56
CA VAL A 120 9.51 -9.61 10.12
C VAL A 120 10.64 -10.39 9.46
N ILE A 121 10.46 -11.70 9.29
CA ILE A 121 11.47 -12.55 8.67
C ILE A 121 11.65 -12.18 7.19
N VAL A 122 10.58 -11.96 6.44
CA VAL A 122 10.63 -11.81 4.98
C VAL A 122 10.99 -10.40 4.52
N SER A 123 10.63 -9.36 5.29
CA SER A 123 10.81 -7.95 4.93
C SER A 123 12.24 -7.56 4.51
N PRO A 124 13.31 -7.96 5.23
CA PRO A 124 14.69 -7.62 4.84
C PRO A 124 15.11 -8.23 3.49
N TYR A 125 14.53 -9.37 3.13
CA TYR A 125 14.86 -10.07 1.89
C TYR A 125 14.11 -9.48 0.70
N ALA A 126 12.93 -8.90 0.91
CA ALA A 126 12.08 -8.39 -0.18
C ALA A 126 12.82 -7.40 -1.10
N GLY A 127 13.57 -6.44 -0.53
CA GLY A 127 14.36 -5.49 -1.31
C GLY A 127 15.50 -6.15 -2.12
N ARG A 128 16.20 -7.14 -1.51
CA ARG A 128 17.27 -7.90 -2.18
C ARG A 128 16.72 -8.76 -3.31
N LEU A 129 15.59 -9.44 -3.08
CA LEU A 129 14.91 -10.20 -4.13
C LEU A 129 14.46 -9.27 -5.25
N ALA A 130 13.92 -8.08 -4.94
CA ALA A 130 13.48 -7.13 -5.96
C ALA A 130 14.64 -6.60 -6.81
N ALA A 131 15.82 -6.39 -6.20
CA ALA A 131 17.03 -6.04 -6.94
C ALA A 131 17.52 -7.18 -7.84
N ARG A 132 17.43 -8.44 -7.39
CA ARG A 132 17.92 -9.62 -8.12
C ARG A 132 16.98 -10.10 -9.24
N TYR A 133 15.68 -10.17 -8.96
CA TYR A 133 14.66 -10.75 -9.85
C TYR A 133 13.77 -9.69 -10.51
N GLY A 134 13.94 -8.42 -10.14
CA GLY A 134 13.16 -7.29 -10.63
C GLY A 134 11.92 -7.02 -9.78
N PHE A 135 11.64 -5.72 -9.58
CA PHE A 135 10.49 -5.19 -8.84
C PHE A 135 9.16 -5.87 -9.22
N ARG A 136 8.88 -5.98 -10.53
CA ARG A 136 7.63 -6.55 -11.04
C ARG A 136 7.41 -7.99 -10.56
N VAL A 137 8.43 -8.83 -10.70
CA VAL A 137 8.33 -10.26 -10.39
C VAL A 137 8.08 -10.44 -8.90
N VAL A 138 8.83 -9.74 -8.07
CA VAL A 138 8.76 -9.89 -6.61
C VAL A 138 7.45 -9.35 -6.05
N VAL A 139 6.99 -8.18 -6.50
CA VAL A 139 5.70 -7.63 -6.05
C VAL A 139 4.54 -8.50 -6.50
N THR A 140 4.55 -8.96 -7.75
CA THR A 140 3.48 -9.84 -8.27
C THR A 140 3.45 -11.17 -7.52
N ALA A 141 4.61 -11.77 -7.27
CA ALA A 141 4.72 -13.01 -6.49
C ALA A 141 4.28 -12.79 -5.03
N GLY A 142 4.68 -11.69 -4.40
CA GLY A 142 4.26 -11.34 -3.04
C GLY A 142 2.74 -11.16 -2.91
N LEU A 143 2.13 -10.40 -3.83
CA LEU A 143 0.68 -10.22 -3.86
C LEU A 143 -0.06 -11.54 -4.16
N ALA A 144 0.46 -12.37 -5.08
CA ALA A 144 -0.13 -13.68 -5.35
C ALA A 144 -0.03 -14.60 -4.12
N LEU A 145 1.09 -14.59 -3.41
CA LEU A 145 1.30 -15.36 -2.18
C LEU A 145 0.34 -14.89 -1.07
N ALA A 146 0.19 -13.57 -0.91
CA ALA A 146 -0.75 -12.98 0.03
C ALA A 146 -2.20 -13.38 -0.30
N ALA A 147 -2.57 -13.30 -1.59
CA ALA A 147 -3.88 -13.72 -2.06
C ALA A 147 -4.15 -15.19 -1.79
N LEU A 148 -3.19 -16.09 -2.06
CA LEU A 148 -3.32 -17.51 -1.76
C LEU A 148 -3.51 -17.76 -0.25
N GLY A 149 -2.75 -17.08 0.60
CA GLY A 149 -2.92 -17.16 2.06
C GLY A 149 -4.32 -16.72 2.51
N LEU A 150 -4.81 -15.60 1.98
CA LEU A 150 -6.16 -15.09 2.28
C LEU A 150 -7.27 -16.00 1.76
N LEU A 151 -7.15 -16.51 0.52
CA LEU A 151 -8.11 -17.45 -0.05
C LEU A 151 -8.13 -18.75 0.75
N ALA A 152 -6.97 -19.24 1.18
CA ALA A 152 -6.88 -20.40 2.07
C ALA A 152 -7.50 -20.11 3.45
N LEU A 153 -7.37 -18.89 3.99
CA LEU A 153 -8.06 -18.50 5.23
C LEU A 153 -9.59 -18.47 5.06
N GLY A 154 -10.08 -18.18 3.86
CA GLY A 154 -11.52 -18.24 3.54
C GLY A 154 -12.15 -19.64 3.58
N THR A 155 -11.36 -20.69 3.80
CA THR A 155 -11.83 -22.07 3.97
C THR A 155 -11.64 -22.61 5.40
N VAL A 156 -11.30 -21.74 6.35
CA VAL A 156 -11.17 -22.10 7.76
C VAL A 156 -12.55 -22.17 8.40
N HIS A 157 -12.76 -23.19 9.22
CA HIS A 157 -14.01 -23.42 9.94
C HIS A 157 -13.77 -23.48 11.46
N ALA A 158 -14.83 -23.41 12.25
CA ALA A 158 -14.73 -23.37 13.72
C ALA A 158 -13.90 -24.53 14.32
N ASP A 159 -14.02 -25.72 13.73
CA ASP A 159 -13.32 -26.95 14.10
C ASP A 159 -11.90 -27.08 13.52
N THR A 160 -11.49 -26.14 12.65
CA THR A 160 -10.16 -26.16 12.03
C THR A 160 -9.08 -25.92 13.08
N GLY A 161 -8.29 -26.96 13.34
CA GLY A 161 -7.16 -26.90 14.27
C GLY A 161 -6.13 -25.85 13.87
N TYR A 162 -5.51 -25.22 14.88
CA TYR A 162 -4.52 -24.15 14.70
C TYR A 162 -3.33 -24.57 13.81
N GLY A 163 -2.98 -25.86 13.81
CA GLY A 163 -1.98 -26.47 12.92
C GLY A 163 -2.25 -26.25 11.42
N ASN A 164 -3.49 -25.98 11.02
CA ASN A 164 -3.84 -25.65 9.64
C ASN A 164 -3.98 -24.14 9.41
N VAL A 165 -4.17 -23.34 10.47
CA VAL A 165 -4.35 -21.89 10.36
C VAL A 165 -3.00 -21.14 10.34
N TRP A 166 -2.02 -21.58 11.13
CA TRP A 166 -0.75 -20.86 11.30
C TRP A 166 0.02 -20.68 9.99
N TRP A 167 0.09 -21.71 9.14
CA TRP A 167 0.83 -21.64 7.88
C TRP A 167 0.11 -20.75 6.86
N ARG A 168 -1.22 -20.70 6.87
CA ARG A 168 -2.03 -19.82 6.01
C ARG A 168 -1.81 -18.35 6.37
N LEU A 169 -1.77 -18.05 7.68
CA LEU A 169 -1.39 -16.74 8.21
C LEU A 169 0.04 -16.37 7.85
N GLY A 170 0.98 -17.30 8.02
CA GLY A 170 2.38 -17.12 7.63
C GLY A 170 2.54 -16.84 6.13
N LEU A 171 1.81 -17.58 5.28
CA LEU A 171 1.79 -17.40 3.84
C LEU A 171 1.29 -15.99 3.45
N ALA A 172 0.19 -15.55 4.06
CA ALA A 172 -0.35 -14.21 3.86
C ALA A 172 0.67 -13.13 4.29
N GLY A 173 1.23 -13.26 5.49
CA GLY A 173 2.23 -12.33 6.03
C GLY A 173 3.50 -12.25 5.17
N ALA A 174 4.04 -13.39 4.75
CA ALA A 174 5.20 -13.44 3.85
C ALA A 174 4.90 -12.72 2.52
N GLY A 175 3.73 -12.95 1.94
CA GLY A 175 3.31 -12.29 0.70
C GLY A 175 3.21 -10.78 0.83
N PHE A 176 2.58 -10.29 1.91
CA PHE A 176 2.48 -8.87 2.20
C PHE A 176 3.86 -8.22 2.37
N ALA A 177 4.78 -8.86 3.09
CA ALA A 177 6.13 -8.34 3.26
C ALA A 177 6.93 -8.29 1.95
N LEU A 178 6.82 -9.31 1.09
CA LEU A 178 7.44 -9.32 -0.23
C LEU A 178 6.93 -8.20 -1.14
N ALA A 179 5.66 -7.82 -1.02
CA ALA A 179 5.09 -6.74 -1.84
C ALA A 179 5.38 -5.35 -1.25
N MET A 180 5.16 -5.16 0.05
CA MET A 180 5.14 -3.84 0.68
C MET A 180 6.48 -3.09 0.63
N SER A 181 7.59 -3.79 0.86
CA SER A 181 8.92 -3.18 0.88
C SER A 181 9.33 -2.65 -0.50
N PRO A 182 9.28 -3.46 -1.58
CA PRO A 182 9.55 -2.96 -2.94
C PRO A 182 8.56 -1.89 -3.40
N LEU A 183 7.27 -1.98 -3.05
CA LEU A 183 6.28 -0.95 -3.40
C LEU A 183 6.63 0.42 -2.81
N THR A 184 7.06 0.44 -1.55
CA THR A 184 7.51 1.68 -0.89
C THR A 184 8.78 2.21 -1.55
N GLY A 185 9.74 1.32 -1.82
CA GLY A 185 10.98 1.69 -2.52
C GLY A 185 10.72 2.26 -3.92
N ALA A 186 9.80 1.66 -4.68
CA ALA A 186 9.44 2.13 -6.02
C ALA A 186 8.73 3.49 -6.02
N ALA A 187 7.89 3.76 -5.01
CA ALA A 187 7.28 5.08 -4.85
C ALA A 187 8.35 6.16 -4.57
N ILE A 188 9.32 5.85 -3.72
CA ILE A 188 10.44 6.76 -3.39
C ILE A 188 11.38 6.95 -4.60
N GLN A 189 11.65 5.89 -5.37
CA GLN A 189 12.50 5.97 -6.57
C GLN A 189 11.86 6.71 -7.74
N ALA A 190 10.53 6.87 -7.75
CA ALA A 190 9.83 7.59 -8.82
C ALA A 190 9.99 9.12 -8.70
N VAL A 191 10.41 9.61 -7.54
CA VAL A 191 10.53 11.05 -7.24
C VAL A 191 11.99 11.49 -7.11
N SER A 192 12.23 12.80 -7.08
CA SER A 192 13.59 13.31 -6.83
C SER A 192 14.03 12.98 -5.40
N PRO A 193 15.35 12.92 -5.11
CA PRO A 193 15.84 12.62 -3.77
C PRO A 193 15.29 13.54 -2.67
N GLN A 194 15.01 14.80 -3.03
CA GLN A 194 14.44 15.81 -2.12
C GLN A 194 12.96 15.55 -1.79
N GLU A 195 12.26 14.79 -2.63
CA GLU A 195 10.84 14.44 -2.50
C GLU A 195 10.61 13.04 -1.92
N GLY A 196 11.67 12.29 -1.59
CA GLY A 196 11.54 10.92 -1.08
C GLY A 196 10.70 10.80 0.19
N GLY A 197 10.81 11.78 1.10
CA GLY A 197 9.97 11.86 2.30
C GLY A 197 8.49 12.05 1.96
N LEU A 198 8.19 12.85 0.93
CA LEU A 198 6.84 13.08 0.43
C LEU A 198 6.23 11.80 -0.16
N ALA A 199 6.98 11.09 -1.01
CA ALA A 199 6.56 9.84 -1.61
C ALA A 199 6.28 8.74 -0.57
N SER A 200 7.12 8.65 0.47
CA SER A 200 6.92 7.75 1.61
C SER A 200 5.67 8.10 2.41
N GLY A 201 5.44 9.40 2.65
CA GLY A 201 4.24 9.93 3.29
C GLY A 201 2.97 9.56 2.52
N ILE A 202 2.94 9.85 1.22
CA ILE A 202 1.82 9.50 0.34
C ILE A 202 1.57 7.99 0.33
N SER A 203 2.63 7.17 0.27
CA SER A 203 2.51 5.70 0.31
C SER A 203 1.89 5.22 1.63
N SER A 204 2.29 5.82 2.76
CA SER A 204 1.76 5.48 4.07
C SER A 204 0.30 5.93 4.23
N THR A 205 -0.05 7.13 3.78
CA THR A 205 -1.43 7.63 3.77
C THR A 205 -2.33 6.75 2.89
N THR A 206 -1.85 6.40 1.71
CA THR A 206 -2.56 5.52 0.76
C THR A 206 -2.80 4.13 1.37
N ARG A 207 -1.79 3.57 2.05
CA ARG A 207 -1.93 2.34 2.82
C ARG A 207 -2.99 2.46 3.91
N GLN A 208 -3.01 3.58 4.64
CA GLN A 208 -3.95 3.82 5.74
C GLN A 208 -5.40 3.95 5.23
N ILE A 209 -5.61 4.64 4.11
CA ILE A 209 -6.90 4.69 3.42
C ILE A 209 -7.36 3.29 3.06
N GLY A 210 -6.45 2.49 2.47
CA GLY A 210 -6.68 1.07 2.21
C GLY A 210 -7.12 0.31 3.46
N ALA A 211 -6.39 0.46 4.56
CA ALA A 211 -6.65 -0.22 5.82
C ALA A 211 -8.07 0.05 6.36
N VAL A 212 -8.51 1.31 6.32
CA VAL A 212 -9.86 1.71 6.72
C VAL A 212 -10.92 1.10 5.80
N LEU A 213 -10.71 1.20 4.47
CA LEU A 213 -11.60 0.58 3.49
C LEU A 213 -11.71 -0.93 3.68
N GLY A 214 -10.59 -1.59 4.02
CA GLY A 214 -10.52 -3.02 4.34
C GLY A 214 -11.50 -3.41 5.44
N VAL A 215 -11.37 -2.78 6.60
CA VAL A 215 -12.24 -3.08 7.75
C VAL A 215 -13.71 -2.80 7.43
N ALA A 216 -13.99 -1.68 6.77
CA ALA A 216 -15.35 -1.25 6.48
C ALA A 216 -16.05 -2.13 5.42
N VAL A 217 -15.41 -2.35 4.28
CA VAL A 217 -15.97 -3.14 3.17
C VAL A 217 -16.07 -4.60 3.56
N LEU A 218 -15.03 -5.19 4.15
CA LEU A 218 -15.09 -6.58 4.60
C LEU A 218 -16.12 -6.75 5.72
N GLY A 219 -16.25 -5.78 6.64
CA GLY A 219 -17.32 -5.78 7.63
C GLY A 219 -18.71 -5.65 7.03
N ALA A 220 -18.87 -4.87 5.97
CA ALA A 220 -20.11 -4.83 5.19
C ALA A 220 -20.42 -6.18 4.55
N VAL A 221 -19.42 -6.87 4.01
CA VAL A 221 -19.57 -8.23 3.46
C VAL A 221 -20.05 -9.20 4.55
N VAL A 222 -19.40 -9.21 5.71
CA VAL A 222 -19.80 -10.06 6.85
C VAL A 222 -21.26 -9.78 7.25
N ARG A 223 -21.61 -8.51 7.47
CA ARG A 223 -22.98 -8.11 7.86
C ARG A 223 -24.02 -8.45 6.81
N THR A 224 -23.71 -8.24 5.53
CA THR A 224 -24.64 -8.56 4.42
C THR A 224 -24.93 -10.06 4.37
N ARG A 225 -23.92 -10.91 4.62
CA ARG A 225 -24.12 -12.36 4.74
C ARG A 225 -24.99 -12.70 5.95
N GLN A 226 -24.76 -12.07 7.10
CA GLN A 226 -25.57 -12.28 8.29
C GLN A 226 -27.02 -11.83 8.14
N SER A 227 -27.29 -10.70 7.49
CA SER A 227 -28.66 -10.25 7.20
C SER A 227 -29.40 -11.20 6.24
N GLY A 228 -28.65 -11.97 5.43
CA GLY A 228 -29.18 -13.05 4.60
C GLY A 228 -29.35 -14.39 5.33
N GLY A 229 -29.14 -14.43 6.65
CA GLY A 229 -29.29 -15.64 7.47
C GLY A 229 -28.03 -16.50 7.61
N ALA A 230 -26.89 -16.10 7.05
CA ALA A 230 -25.64 -16.86 7.20
C ALA A 230 -25.01 -16.70 8.59
N SER A 231 -24.24 -17.69 9.02
CA SER A 231 -23.46 -17.59 10.26
C SER A 231 -22.36 -16.52 10.16
N PHE A 232 -21.92 -16.02 11.32
CA PHE A 232 -20.79 -15.07 11.38
C PHE A 232 -19.52 -15.66 10.73
N GLU A 233 -19.24 -16.94 10.96
CA GLU A 233 -18.16 -17.71 10.33
C GLU A 233 -18.25 -17.66 8.79
N THR A 234 -19.42 -17.91 8.21
CA THR A 234 -19.60 -17.84 6.75
C THR A 234 -19.39 -16.42 6.22
N GLY A 235 -19.81 -15.42 7.00
CA GLY A 235 -19.53 -14.01 6.72
C GLY A 235 -18.02 -13.71 6.69
N LEU A 236 -17.28 -14.20 7.68
CA LEU A 236 -15.82 -14.07 7.76
C LEU A 236 -15.11 -14.77 6.60
N ASN A 237 -15.52 -15.99 6.28
CA ASN A 237 -14.99 -16.74 5.13
C ASN A 237 -15.21 -15.96 3.83
N SER A 238 -16.39 -15.38 3.65
CA SER A 238 -16.69 -14.51 2.50
C SER A 238 -15.81 -13.27 2.46
N ALA A 239 -15.53 -12.65 3.62
CA ALA A 239 -14.63 -11.50 3.71
C ALA A 239 -13.19 -11.88 3.32
N PHE A 240 -12.66 -13.02 3.77
CA PHE A 240 -11.32 -13.48 3.36
C PHE A 240 -11.26 -13.82 1.87
N LEU A 241 -12.31 -14.41 1.31
CA LEU A 241 -12.40 -14.65 -0.13
C LEU A 241 -12.42 -13.34 -0.93
N VAL A 242 -13.16 -12.32 -0.48
CA VAL A 242 -13.15 -10.98 -1.10
C VAL A 242 -11.76 -10.36 -0.99
N ALA A 243 -11.12 -10.40 0.18
CA ALA A 243 -9.77 -9.87 0.35
C ALA A 243 -8.76 -10.59 -0.54
N GLY A 244 -8.82 -11.92 -0.60
CA GLY A 244 -7.96 -12.75 -1.43
C GLY A 244 -8.16 -12.49 -2.93
N THR A 245 -9.41 -12.41 -3.40
CA THR A 245 -9.71 -12.13 -4.81
C THR A 245 -9.30 -10.72 -5.24
N VAL A 246 -9.54 -9.70 -4.41
CA VAL A 246 -9.06 -8.33 -4.67
C VAL A 246 -7.53 -8.28 -4.73
N THR A 247 -6.87 -8.99 -3.82
CA THR A 247 -5.40 -9.09 -3.82
C THR A 247 -4.87 -9.85 -5.04
N ALA A 248 -5.53 -10.94 -5.45
CA ALA A 248 -5.18 -11.71 -6.65
C ALA A 248 -5.36 -10.88 -7.93
N ALA A 249 -6.49 -10.16 -8.06
CA ALA A 249 -6.74 -9.25 -9.17
C ALA A 249 -5.66 -8.17 -9.24
N THR A 250 -5.23 -7.66 -8.09
CA THR A 250 -4.14 -6.67 -8.00
C THR A 250 -2.79 -7.27 -8.36
N ALA A 251 -2.52 -8.53 -8.02
CA ALA A 251 -1.33 -9.24 -8.46
C ALA A 251 -1.30 -9.36 -9.99
N VAL A 252 -2.39 -9.81 -10.60
CA VAL A 252 -2.53 -9.92 -12.07
C VAL A 252 -2.39 -8.56 -12.73
N PHE A 253 -3.07 -7.54 -12.21
CA PHE A 253 -2.99 -6.18 -12.71
C PHE A 253 -1.56 -5.62 -12.62
N THR A 254 -0.89 -5.78 -11.49
CA THR A 254 0.49 -5.33 -11.30
C THR A 254 1.44 -6.07 -12.26
N GLY A 255 1.26 -7.39 -12.42
CA GLY A 255 2.05 -8.20 -13.35
C GLY A 255 1.88 -7.81 -14.82
N LEU A 256 0.63 -7.64 -15.27
CA LEU A 256 0.27 -7.28 -16.66
C LEU A 256 0.56 -5.82 -17.00
N TRP A 257 0.32 -4.92 -16.05
CA TRP A 257 0.43 -3.49 -16.31
C TRP A 257 1.88 -3.01 -16.20
N LEU A 258 2.75 -3.68 -15.44
CA LEU A 258 4.19 -3.45 -15.46
C LEU A 258 4.92 -4.16 -16.62
N THR A 259 4.28 -5.08 -17.36
CA THR A 259 4.86 -5.67 -18.60
C THR A 259 4.89 -4.67 -19.75
N ARG A 260 3.98 -3.68 -19.73
CA ARG A 260 3.85 -2.67 -20.79
C ARG A 260 4.72 -1.42 -20.57
N SER A 261 5.55 -1.38 -19.53
CA SER A 261 6.53 -0.32 -19.33
C SER A 261 7.87 -0.82 -19.86
N ARG A 262 8.24 -0.40 -21.08
CA ARG A 262 9.61 -0.57 -21.56
C ARG A 262 10.59 0.09 -20.57
N PRO A 263 11.78 -0.49 -20.32
CA PRO A 263 12.84 0.21 -19.62
C PRO A 263 13.09 1.54 -20.33
N ALA A 264 13.13 2.63 -19.59
CA ALA A 264 13.74 3.85 -20.10
C ALA A 264 15.19 3.47 -20.44
N LYS A 265 15.50 3.54 -21.73
CA LYS A 265 16.80 3.26 -22.30
C LYS A 265 17.86 4.00 -21.48
N ASP A 266 18.92 3.29 -21.12
CA ASP A 266 20.06 3.76 -20.34
C ASP A 266 20.38 5.22 -20.66
N SER A 267 20.24 6.09 -19.68
CA SER A 267 21.04 7.32 -19.64
C SER A 267 22.48 6.87 -19.47
N THR A 268 23.15 6.64 -20.60
CA THR A 268 24.59 6.52 -20.71
C THR A 268 25.20 7.57 -19.79
N PRO A 269 26.08 7.21 -18.83
CA PRO A 269 26.80 8.19 -18.05
C PRO A 269 27.48 9.13 -19.04
N ALA A 270 27.13 10.42 -18.99
CA ALA A 270 27.86 11.42 -19.76
C ALA A 270 29.34 11.25 -19.41
N ALA A 271 30.14 10.91 -20.42
CA ALA A 271 31.57 10.75 -20.26
C ALA A 271 32.13 12.02 -19.60
N PRO A 272 33.12 11.91 -18.70
CA PRO A 272 33.82 13.08 -18.18
C PRO A 272 34.32 13.88 -19.37
N SER A 273 33.92 15.14 -19.47
CA SER A 273 34.46 16.06 -20.46
C SER A 273 35.96 16.19 -20.22
N THR A 274 36.75 15.42 -20.96
CA THR A 274 38.19 15.62 -21.10
C THR A 274 38.38 16.97 -21.78
N GLY A 275 38.59 18.00 -20.97
CA GLY A 275 39.16 19.27 -21.44
C GLY A 275 40.60 19.03 -21.86
N ALA A 276 40.78 18.60 -23.11
CA ALA A 276 42.05 18.65 -23.80
C ALA A 276 42.03 19.91 -24.67
N ASP A 277 42.69 20.97 -24.19
CA ASP A 277 43.03 22.13 -25.01
C ASP A 277 44.18 21.74 -25.96
N PRO A 278 44.03 21.85 -27.30
CA PRO A 278 45.14 21.67 -28.21
C PRO A 278 45.96 22.96 -28.30
N ALA A 279 47.24 22.79 -27.97
CA ALA A 279 48.38 23.65 -28.25
C ALA A 279 48.22 24.78 -29.30
N THR A 280 48.59 25.99 -28.88
CA THR A 280 49.29 26.96 -29.73
C THR A 280 50.63 27.32 -29.07
N SER A 281 51.72 26.83 -29.66
CA SER A 281 53.11 27.32 -29.50
C SER A 281 53.43 28.29 -30.66
N PRO A 282 54.59 29.02 -30.73
CA PRO A 282 55.68 29.25 -29.77
C PRO A 282 56.25 30.71 -29.76
N LYS A 283 57.32 30.92 -28.96
CA LYS A 283 58.37 31.99 -28.97
C LYS A 283 58.25 33.10 -27.90
N GLN A 284 59.14 33.07 -26.91
CA GLN A 284 60.39 33.87 -26.95
C GLN A 284 61.32 33.48 -25.79
N ALA A 285 62.60 33.38 -26.12
CA ALA A 285 63.70 33.14 -25.22
C ALA A 285 64.18 34.47 -24.61
N SER A 286 64.55 34.46 -23.32
CA SER A 286 65.76 35.14 -22.81
C SER A 286 65.96 34.84 -21.32
N THR A 287 66.94 33.98 -21.04
CA THR A 287 68.01 34.17 -20.04
C THR A 287 67.89 35.39 -19.10
N HIS A 288 67.91 35.17 -17.77
CA HIS A 288 69.13 35.38 -16.98
C HIS A 288 69.00 34.91 -15.52
N SER A 289 70.07 34.25 -15.08
CA SER A 289 70.51 33.98 -13.71
C SER A 289 70.60 35.24 -12.85
N ARG A 290 70.12 35.17 -11.61
CA ARG A 290 70.91 35.18 -10.35
C ARG A 290 70.02 34.95 -9.15
#